data_AF-A0A932YTQ3-F1
#
_entry.id   AF-A0A932YTQ3-F1
#
_cell.length_a   1.000
_cell.length_b   1.000
_cell.length_c   1.000
_cell.angle_alpha   90.00
_cell.angle_beta   90.00
_cell.angle_gamma   90.00
#
_symmetry.space_group_name_H-M   'P 1'
#
loop_
_entity.id
_entity.type
_entity.pdbx_description
1 polymer ?
#
loop_
_entity_poly.entity_id
_entity_poly.type
_entity_poly.pdbx_seq_one_letter_code
_entity_poly.pdbx_strand_id
1 'polypeptide(L)'
;MVATMVARRSATRATTIMAGGDAIDSLYIVLSGRLKVMMSDSDGKEVILSILGPGEFFGEMGLIDDEPRSASVVTLEPCELLSIAKRDFRKCLAENFEMAMAVMRGLVRRLREADRKIGSLALLDVYGRVSRLLLDMAEVVNGEKIVTKRLPKQDIA
;
A
#
# COMPACT_ATOMS: atom_id res chain seq x y z
N MET A 1 27.30 -13.04 1.98
CA MET A 1 26.31 -14.08 2.33
C MET A 1 24.93 -13.84 1.72
N VAL A 2 24.36 -12.63 1.73
CA VAL A 2 23.01 -12.38 1.15
C VAL A 2 22.97 -12.51 -0.39
N ALA A 3 24.05 -12.15 -1.08
CA ALA A 3 24.12 -12.17 -2.55
C ALA A 3 23.91 -13.56 -3.20
N THR A 4 24.15 -14.66 -2.48
CA THR A 4 23.93 -16.02 -2.97
C THR A 4 22.51 -16.55 -2.72
N MET A 5 21.67 -15.79 -2.01
CA MET A 5 20.32 -16.19 -1.59
C MET A 5 19.22 -15.42 -2.36
N VAL A 6 19.61 -14.70 -3.40
CA VAL A 6 18.72 -13.91 -4.26
C VAL A 6 18.75 -14.46 -5.68
N ALA A 7 17.59 -14.55 -6.32
CA ALA A 7 17.47 -14.85 -7.75
C ALA A 7 16.90 -13.65 -8.48
N ARG A 8 17.56 -13.22 -9.56
CA ARG A 8 17.09 -12.12 -10.41
C ARG A 8 15.94 -12.61 -11.30
N ARG A 9 14.92 -11.77 -11.46
CA ARG A 9 13.78 -12.02 -12.35
C ARG A 9 13.48 -10.80 -13.20
N SER A 10 13.21 -11.04 -14.47
CA SER A 10 12.73 -10.03 -15.41
C SER A 10 11.27 -10.30 -15.71
N ALA A 11 10.46 -9.26 -15.79
CA ALA A 11 9.05 -9.36 -16.13
C ALA A 11 8.65 -8.25 -17.09
N THR A 12 7.86 -8.60 -18.10
CA THR A 12 7.29 -7.61 -19.03
C THR A 12 6.11 -6.88 -18.38
N ARG A 13 5.63 -5.80 -19.01
CA ARG A 13 4.43 -5.08 -18.57
C ARG A 13 3.21 -6.01 -18.47
N ALA A 14 2.32 -5.73 -17.51
CA ALA A 14 1.09 -6.48 -17.25
C ALA A 14 1.30 -7.95 -16.85
N THR A 15 2.48 -8.28 -16.34
CA THR A 15 2.78 -9.60 -15.76
C THR A 15 2.34 -9.63 -14.30
N THR A 16 1.54 -10.63 -13.92
CA THR A 16 1.24 -10.92 -12.51
C THR A 16 2.44 -11.61 -11.88
N ILE A 17 3.06 -10.95 -10.92
CA ILE A 17 4.19 -11.51 -10.14
C ILE A 17 3.67 -12.33 -8.97
N MET A 18 2.52 -11.95 -8.43
CA MET A 18 1.89 -12.55 -7.26
C MET A 18 0.38 -12.39 -7.39
N ALA A 19 -0.39 -13.44 -7.15
CA ALA A 19 -1.85 -13.33 -7.02
C ALA A 19 -2.27 -13.40 -5.56
N GLY A 20 -3.30 -12.63 -5.20
CA GLY A 20 -3.92 -12.70 -3.88
C GLY A 20 -4.51 -14.10 -3.62
N GLY A 21 -4.38 -14.59 -2.39
CA GLY A 21 -4.81 -15.93 -2.00
C GLY A 21 -3.83 -17.07 -2.31
N ASP A 22 -2.80 -16.82 -3.12
CA ASP A 22 -1.80 -17.86 -3.44
C ASP A 22 -0.97 -18.26 -2.21
N ALA A 23 -0.35 -19.45 -2.32
CA ALA A 23 0.63 -19.92 -1.36
C ALA A 23 1.87 -19.01 -1.30
N ILE A 24 2.52 -19.00 -0.14
CA ILE A 24 3.61 -18.08 0.15
C ILE A 24 4.95 -18.75 -0.14
N ASP A 25 5.69 -18.23 -1.11
CA ASP A 25 6.91 -18.83 -1.62
C ASP A 25 8.15 -17.92 -1.54
N SER A 26 7.99 -16.62 -1.80
CA SER A 26 9.11 -15.67 -1.93
C SER A 26 8.78 -14.22 -1.53
N LEU A 27 9.82 -13.47 -1.15
CA LEU A 27 9.83 -12.00 -1.09
C LEU A 27 10.40 -11.48 -2.41
N TYR A 28 9.95 -10.30 -2.85
CA TYR A 28 10.52 -9.60 -3.99
C TYR A 28 11.03 -8.21 -3.64
N ILE A 29 12.11 -7.77 -4.27
CA ILE A 29 12.66 -6.41 -4.20
C ILE A 29 12.71 -5.85 -5.61
N VAL A 30 12.23 -4.63 -5.80
CA VAL A 30 12.22 -3.96 -7.11
C VAL A 30 13.58 -3.34 -7.37
N LEU A 31 14.23 -3.75 -8.46
CA LEU A 31 15.48 -3.15 -8.94
C LEU A 31 15.20 -2.02 -9.94
N SER A 32 14.24 -2.23 -10.85
CA SER A 32 13.80 -1.23 -11.82
C SER A 32 12.34 -1.48 -12.23
N GLY A 33 11.69 -0.44 -12.76
CA GLY A 33 10.30 -0.47 -13.21
C GLY A 33 9.31 -0.13 -12.09
N ARG A 34 8.02 -0.35 -12.36
CA ARG A 34 6.91 -0.08 -11.44
C ARG A 34 5.88 -1.18 -11.43
N LEU A 35 5.31 -1.44 -10.27
CA LEU A 35 4.28 -2.46 -10.05
C LEU A 35 3.09 -1.86 -9.29
N LYS A 36 1.88 -2.31 -9.59
CA LYS A 36 0.70 -2.02 -8.77
C LYS A 36 0.45 -3.17 -7.80
N VAL A 37 0.18 -2.85 -6.54
CA VAL A 37 -0.42 -3.76 -5.56
C VAL A 37 -1.92 -3.52 -5.59
N MET A 38 -2.71 -4.58 -5.73
CA MET A 38 -4.15 -4.46 -5.93
C MET A 38 -4.93 -5.61 -5.29
N MET A 39 -6.14 -5.31 -4.86
CA MET A 39 -7.17 -6.30 -4.52
C MET A 39 -8.26 -6.27 -5.58
N SER A 40 -8.92 -7.40 -5.78
CA SER A 40 -10.08 -7.53 -6.65
C SER A 40 -11.22 -8.18 -5.88
N ASP A 41 -12.45 -7.70 -6.09
CA ASP A 41 -13.65 -8.38 -5.61
C ASP A 41 -14.14 -9.45 -6.62
N SER A 42 -15.20 -10.18 -6.25
CA SER A 42 -15.82 -11.20 -7.10
C SER A 42 -16.43 -10.66 -8.39
N ASP A 43 -16.73 -9.36 -8.43
CA ASP A 43 -17.29 -8.67 -9.59
C ASP A 43 -16.20 -8.10 -10.51
N GLY A 44 -14.92 -8.34 -10.18
CA GLY A 44 -13.76 -7.88 -10.93
C GLY A 44 -13.40 -6.42 -10.70
N LYS A 45 -13.99 -5.74 -9.71
CA LYS A 45 -13.56 -4.37 -9.38
C LYS A 45 -12.20 -4.41 -8.72
N GLU A 46 -11.27 -3.66 -9.29
CA GLU A 46 -9.91 -3.54 -8.77
C GLU A 46 -9.77 -2.31 -7.89
N VAL A 47 -9.13 -2.49 -6.73
CA VAL A 47 -8.67 -1.39 -5.88
C VAL A 47 -7.15 -1.41 -5.82
N ILE A 48 -6.52 -0.35 -6.29
CA ILE A 48 -5.07 -0.18 -6.20
C ILE A 48 -4.69 0.26 -4.78
N LEU A 49 -3.97 -0.62 -4.08
CA LEU A 49 -3.50 -0.38 -2.72
C LEU A 49 -2.19 0.41 -2.68
N SER A 50 -1.30 0.25 -3.66
CA SER A 50 -0.07 1.05 -3.75
C SER A 50 0.59 0.87 -5.11
N ILE A 51 1.50 1.79 -5.45
CA ILE A 51 2.43 1.65 -6.57
C ILE A 51 3.83 1.52 -6.00
N LEU A 52 4.52 0.45 -6.38
CA LEU A 52 5.87 0.14 -5.95
C LEU A 52 6.89 0.56 -7.02
N GLY A 53 8.02 1.10 -6.58
CA GLY A 53 9.16 1.44 -7.41
C GLY A 53 10.50 0.88 -6.89
N PRO A 54 11.62 1.28 -7.52
CA PRO A 54 12.95 0.77 -7.17
C PRO A 54 13.31 0.94 -5.69
N GLY A 55 13.90 -0.08 -5.09
CA GLY A 55 14.27 -0.13 -3.68
C GLY A 55 13.14 -0.57 -2.75
N GLU A 56 11.90 -0.61 -3.21
CA GLU A 56 10.79 -1.17 -2.44
C GLU A 56 10.73 -2.70 -2.56
N PHE A 57 10.15 -3.34 -1.54
CA PHE A 57 9.95 -4.79 -1.51
C PHE A 57 8.46 -5.12 -1.34
N PHE A 58 8.08 -6.35 -1.61
CA PHE A 58 6.72 -6.85 -1.39
C PHE A 58 6.69 -8.37 -1.19
N GLY A 59 5.57 -8.87 -0.68
CA GLY A 59 5.38 -10.28 -0.39
C GLY A 59 5.86 -10.70 1.00
N GLU A 60 6.22 -9.75 1.87
CA GLU A 60 6.74 -10.01 3.20
C GLU A 60 5.66 -10.48 4.19
N MET A 61 4.42 -10.00 4.07
CA MET A 61 3.37 -10.21 5.07
C MET A 61 3.16 -11.70 5.34
N GLY A 62 2.75 -12.45 4.30
CA GLY A 62 2.59 -13.91 4.38
C GLY A 62 3.85 -14.68 4.79
N LEU A 63 5.04 -14.12 4.58
CA LEU A 63 6.27 -14.79 5.03
C LEU A 63 6.49 -14.66 6.55
N ILE A 64 5.93 -13.61 7.14
CA ILE A 64 6.05 -13.24 8.55
C ILE A 64 4.93 -13.89 9.37
N ASP A 65 3.69 -13.84 8.91
CA ASP A 65 2.51 -14.32 9.64
C ASP A 65 2.01 -15.70 9.18
N ASP A 66 2.61 -16.28 8.14
CA ASP A 66 2.20 -17.56 7.53
C ASP A 66 0.80 -17.55 6.89
N GLU A 67 0.23 -16.37 6.60
CA GLU A 67 -1.06 -16.22 5.92
C GLU A 67 -0.92 -16.12 4.39
N PRO A 68 -1.94 -16.54 3.61
CA PRO A 68 -1.94 -16.41 2.15
C PRO A 68 -1.67 -14.97 1.67
N ARG A 69 -1.31 -14.82 0.38
CA ARG A 69 -1.03 -13.49 -0.19
C ARG A 69 -2.23 -12.55 0.00
N SER A 70 -2.01 -11.41 0.66
CA SER A 70 -3.07 -10.43 0.95
C SER A 70 -3.56 -9.65 -0.27
N ALA A 71 -2.75 -9.57 -1.32
CA ALA A 71 -3.04 -8.81 -2.53
C ALA A 71 -2.28 -9.36 -3.74
N SER A 72 -2.76 -9.02 -4.93
CA SER A 72 -2.07 -9.27 -6.19
C SER A 72 -1.05 -8.17 -6.48
N VAL A 73 0.04 -8.52 -7.17
CA VAL A 73 1.07 -7.57 -7.62
C VAL A 73 1.32 -7.76 -9.11
N VAL A 74 1.12 -6.69 -9.87
CA VAL A 74 1.16 -6.71 -11.35
C VAL A 74 2.09 -5.61 -11.84
N THR A 75 2.95 -5.92 -12.81
CA THR A 75 3.86 -4.93 -13.41
C THR A 75 3.10 -3.90 -14.25
N LEU A 76 3.44 -2.62 -14.09
CA LEU A 76 2.89 -1.51 -14.89
C LEU A 76 3.76 -1.20 -16.12
N GLU A 77 5.05 -1.55 -16.05
CA GLU A 77 6.08 -1.41 -17.06
C GLU A 77 7.08 -2.57 -16.93
N PRO A 78 8.02 -2.80 -17.87
CA PRO A 78 9.05 -3.82 -17.71
C PRO A 78 9.82 -3.63 -16.39
N CYS A 79 9.94 -4.72 -15.62
CA CYS A 79 10.52 -4.70 -14.28
C CYS A 79 11.66 -5.69 -14.13
N GLU A 80 12.67 -5.30 -13.35
CA GLU A 80 13.72 -6.17 -12.84
C GLU A 80 13.53 -6.32 -11.34
N LEU A 81 13.54 -7.56 -10.86
CA LEU A 81 13.29 -7.91 -9.47
C LEU A 81 14.40 -8.79 -8.93
N LEU A 82 14.66 -8.71 -7.63
CA LEU A 82 15.28 -9.79 -6.87
C LEU A 82 14.19 -10.56 -6.15
N SER A 83 14.32 -11.88 -6.12
CA SER A 83 13.47 -12.78 -5.36
C SER A 83 14.28 -13.49 -4.28
N ILE A 84 13.72 -13.60 -3.08
CA ILE A 84 14.30 -14.31 -1.94
C ILE A 84 13.30 -15.37 -1.51
N ALA A 85 13.68 -16.65 -1.56
CA ALA A 85 12.80 -17.75 -1.16
C ALA A 85 12.46 -17.68 0.33
N LYS A 86 11.29 -18.17 0.74
CA LYS A 86 10.80 -18.16 2.12
C LYS A 86 11.82 -18.63 3.15
N ARG A 87 12.47 -19.77 2.89
CA ARG A 87 13.52 -20.33 3.77
C ARG A 87 14.67 -19.35 3.97
N ASP A 88 15.10 -18.74 2.88
CA ASP A 88 16.26 -17.85 2.85
C ASP A 88 15.92 -16.50 3.49
N PHE A 89 14.70 -16.00 3.29
CA PHE A 89 14.17 -14.82 3.98
C PHE A 89 14.14 -15.00 5.50
N ARG A 90 13.66 -16.14 5.99
CA ARG A 90 13.62 -16.45 7.43
C ARG A 90 15.02 -16.49 8.04
N LYS A 91 15.97 -17.12 7.33
CA LYS A 91 17.37 -17.15 7.78
C LYS A 91 17.96 -15.73 7.84
N CYS A 92 17.76 -14.92 6.80
CA CYS A 92 18.24 -13.55 6.78
C CYS A 92 17.61 -12.69 7.90
N LEU A 93 16.31 -12.86 8.21
CA LEU A 93 15.68 -12.17 9.33
C LEU A 93 16.29 -12.54 10.68
N ALA A 94 16.59 -13.82 10.89
CA ALA A 94 17.15 -14.31 12.15
C ALA A 94 18.62 -13.87 12.35
N GLU A 95 19.39 -13.79 11.27
CA GLU A 95 20.83 -13.51 11.31
C GLU A 95 21.17 -12.02 11.08
N ASN A 96 20.23 -11.21 10.60
CA ASN A 96 20.48 -9.81 10.25
C ASN A 96 19.40 -8.86 10.81
N PHE A 97 19.74 -8.24 11.94
CA PHE A 97 18.88 -7.27 12.61
C PHE A 97 18.51 -6.06 11.74
N GLU A 98 19.42 -5.57 10.91
CA GLU A 98 19.14 -4.44 10.01
C GLU A 98 18.10 -4.79 8.95
N MET A 99 18.10 -6.03 8.47
CA MET A 99 17.05 -6.52 7.56
C MET A 99 15.70 -6.60 8.27
N ALA A 100 15.66 -7.12 9.50
CA ALA A 100 14.44 -7.14 10.30
C ALA A 100 13.89 -5.72 10.54
N MET A 101 14.75 -4.77 10.88
CA MET A 101 14.39 -3.36 11.02
C MET A 101 13.93 -2.72 9.72
N ALA A 102 14.54 -3.05 8.58
CA ALA A 102 14.08 -2.57 7.27
C ALA A 102 12.67 -3.08 6.92
N VAL A 103 12.40 -4.35 7.20
CA VAL A 103 11.07 -4.96 7.03
C VAL A 103 10.04 -4.28 7.93
N MET A 104 10.35 -4.13 9.24
CA MET A 104 9.49 -3.45 10.20
C MET A 104 9.18 -2.01 9.80
N ARG A 105 10.18 -1.24 9.36
CA ARG A 105 9.97 0.13 8.86
C ARG A 105 9.05 0.15 7.64
N GLY A 106 9.20 -0.81 6.73
CA GLY A 106 8.32 -0.95 5.57
C GLY A 106 6.86 -1.23 5.96
N LEU A 107 6.64 -2.15 6.90
CA LEU A 107 5.31 -2.45 7.44
C LEU A 107 4.67 -1.25 8.13
N VAL A 108 5.40 -0.54 8.99
CA VAL A 108 4.91 0.68 9.66
C VAL A 108 4.54 1.77 8.65
N ARG A 109 5.32 1.94 7.58
CA ARG A 109 4.98 2.88 6.51
C ARG A 109 3.68 2.49 5.82
N ARG A 110 3.50 1.22 5.46
CA ARG A 110 2.27 0.70 4.85
C ARG A 110 1.07 0.86 5.77
N LEU A 111 1.22 0.59 7.07
CA LEU A 111 0.15 0.79 8.06
C LEU A 111 -0.27 2.26 8.12
N ARG A 112 0.68 3.20 8.20
CA ARG A 112 0.38 4.65 8.16
C ARG A 112 -0.27 5.09 6.85
N GLU A 113 0.11 4.49 5.72
CA GLU A 113 -0.54 4.72 4.43
C GLU A 113 -1.99 4.19 4.42
N ALA A 114 -2.22 3.01 4.98
CA ALA A 114 -3.55 2.42 5.13
C ALA A 114 -4.43 3.28 6.05
N ASP A 115 -3.94 3.71 7.21
CA ASP A 115 -4.67 4.60 8.14
C ASP A 115 -5.09 5.90 7.44
N ARG A 116 -4.20 6.51 6.64
CA ARG A 116 -4.54 7.70 5.85
C ARG A 116 -5.63 7.41 4.83
N LYS A 117 -5.59 6.26 4.16
CA LYS A 117 -6.62 5.85 3.20
C LYS A 117 -7.95 5.60 3.89
N ILE A 118 -7.97 4.89 5.01
CA ILE A 118 -9.16 4.66 5.84
C ILE A 118 -9.75 5.99 6.28
N GLY A 119 -8.92 6.89 6.82
CA GLY A 119 -9.34 8.23 7.21
C GLY A 119 -9.91 9.01 6.01
N SER A 120 -9.29 8.92 4.84
CA SER A 120 -9.83 9.55 3.63
C SER A 120 -11.20 8.97 3.25
N LEU A 121 -11.37 7.65 3.25
CA LEU A 121 -12.63 7.00 2.89
C LEU A 121 -13.75 7.34 3.89
N ALA A 122 -13.44 7.32 5.18
CA ALA A 122 -14.39 7.61 6.25
C ALA A 122 -14.72 9.11 6.41
N LEU A 123 -13.84 10.00 5.92
CA LEU A 123 -14.07 11.45 5.94
C LEU A 123 -14.61 11.98 4.60
N LEU A 124 -14.43 11.27 3.47
CA LEU A 124 -14.82 11.76 2.14
C LEU A 124 -16.26 11.44 1.73
N ASP A 125 -16.97 10.56 2.42
CA ASP A 125 -18.38 10.30 2.11
C ASP A 125 -19.29 11.37 2.75
N VAL A 126 -19.42 12.51 2.07
CA VAL A 126 -20.34 13.62 2.42
C VAL A 126 -19.89 14.47 3.62
N TYR A 127 -19.48 13.88 4.75
CA TYR A 127 -19.19 14.61 5.98
C TYR A 127 -17.96 15.53 5.89
N GLY A 128 -16.91 15.14 5.19
CA GLY A 128 -15.73 15.99 4.98
C GLY A 128 -15.98 17.11 3.97
N ARG A 129 -16.83 16.90 2.97
CA ARG A 129 -17.25 17.98 2.05
C ARG A 129 -18.07 19.02 2.81
N VAL A 130 -19.03 18.56 3.61
CA VAL A 130 -19.84 19.42 4.48
C VAL A 130 -18.97 20.11 5.53
N SER A 131 -18.07 19.39 6.22
CA SER A 131 -17.18 19.98 7.23
C SER A 131 -16.23 21.01 6.64
N ARG A 132 -15.66 20.75 5.45
CA ARG A 132 -14.80 21.72 4.75
C ARG A 132 -15.61 22.94 4.30
N LEU A 133 -16.78 22.75 3.69
CA LEU A 133 -17.68 23.84 3.32
C LEU A 133 -18.06 24.70 4.53
N LEU A 134 -18.43 24.08 5.65
CA LEU A 134 -18.74 24.78 6.89
C LEU A 134 -17.54 25.54 7.45
N LEU A 135 -16.34 24.97 7.41
CA LEU A 135 -15.11 25.65 7.85
C LEU A 135 -14.71 26.81 6.94
N ASP A 136 -14.91 26.70 5.63
CA ASP A 136 -14.62 27.75 4.65
C ASP A 136 -15.65 28.89 4.71
N MET A 137 -16.89 28.60 5.10
CA MET A 137 -17.96 29.60 5.32
C MET A 137 -17.97 30.22 6.72
N ALA A 138 -17.19 29.66 7.66
CA ALA A 138 -17.15 30.16 9.02
C ALA A 138 -16.25 31.39 9.16
N GLU A 139 -16.76 32.41 9.84
CA GLU A 139 -16.04 33.62 10.22
C GLU A 139 -15.68 33.54 11.71
N VAL A 140 -14.58 34.18 12.11
CA VAL A 140 -14.22 34.24 13.53
C VAL A 140 -14.99 35.38 14.18
N VAL A 141 -15.90 35.04 15.10
CA VAL A 141 -16.69 35.99 15.88
C VAL A 141 -16.43 35.71 17.35
N ASN A 142 -15.90 36.69 18.09
CA ASN A 142 -15.54 36.57 19.50
C ASN A 142 -14.62 35.38 19.85
N GLY A 143 -13.73 34.99 18.92
CA GLY A 143 -12.78 33.89 19.11
C GLY A 143 -13.30 32.50 18.73
N GLU A 144 -14.57 32.39 18.33
CA GLU A 144 -15.18 31.15 17.86
C GLU A 144 -15.43 31.18 16.35
N LYS A 145 -15.34 30.02 15.69
CA LYS A 145 -15.67 29.90 14.26
C LYS A 145 -17.17 29.69 14.09
N ILE A 146 -17.85 30.66 13.47
CA ILE A 146 -19.31 30.66 13.32
C ILE A 146 -19.67 30.82 11.83
N VAL A 147 -20.54 29.95 11.31
CA VAL A 147 -21.11 30.07 9.97
C VAL A 147 -22.28 31.06 10.02
N THR A 148 -22.06 32.29 9.56
CA THR A 148 -23.01 33.42 9.68
C THR A 148 -24.03 33.49 8.54
N LYS A 149 -23.80 32.77 7.44
CA LYS A 149 -24.63 32.78 6.23
C LYS A 149 -25.41 31.47 6.06
N ARG A 150 -26.66 31.58 5.62
CA ARG A 150 -27.55 30.42 5.39
C ARG A 150 -27.10 29.64 4.14
N LEU A 151 -26.89 28.34 4.28
CA LEU A 151 -26.58 27.41 3.19
C LEU A 151 -27.79 27.19 2.26
N PRO A 152 -27.69 27.47 0.94
CA PRO A 152 -28.67 27.00 -0.03
C PRO A 152 -28.54 25.48 -0.19
N LYS A 153 -29.65 24.74 -0.13
CA LYS A 153 -29.67 23.26 -0.24
C LYS A 153 -29.04 22.71 -1.53
N GLN A 154 -28.83 23.54 -2.55
CA GLN A 154 -28.26 23.15 -3.85
C GLN A 154 -26.72 23.03 -3.84
N ASP A 155 -26.02 23.59 -2.84
CA ASP A 155 -24.55 23.62 -2.80
C ASP A 155 -23.92 22.45 -2.01
N ILE A 156 -24.72 21.50 -1.53
CA ILE A 156 -24.30 20.40 -0.63
C ILE A 156 -24.16 19.04 -1.35
N ALA A 157 -24.52 18.95 -2.65
CA ALA A 157 -24.41 17.71 -3.43
C ALA A 157 -22.96 17.38 -3.84
#